data_AF-A0A967Z6D1-F1
#
_entry.id   AF-A0A967Z6D1-F1
#
_cell.length_a   1.000
_cell.length_b   1.000
_cell.length_c   1.000
_cell.angle_alpha   90.00
_cell.angle_beta   90.00
_cell.angle_gamma   90.00
#
_symmetry.space_group_name_H-M   'P 1'
#
loop_
_entity.id
_entity.type
_entity.pdbx_description
1 polymer ?
#
loop_
_entity_poly.entity_id
_entity_poly.type
_entity_poly.pdbx_seq_one_letter_code
_entity_poly.pdbx_strand_id
1 'polypeptide(L)'
;MGRNVEVPTPLKLTLTDRAEQLIRDKFKPWLPMKAEAAKEHGFNYVVDVYTTWRGRYFYFCAKYRNPRENAEEENFEVRTTRLEYVGGQRFNLAYMRHTGKWCDVYSALSLEECLEAIEENELFWPVD
;
A
#
# COMPACT_ATOMS: atom_id res chain seq x y z
N MET A 1 27.05 2.91 -3.60
CA MET A 1 26.35 1.65 -3.94
C MET A 1 25.90 1.00 -2.65
N GLY A 2 24.60 1.02 -2.35
CA GLY A 2 24.07 0.36 -1.14
C GLY A 2 24.16 -1.15 -1.30
N ARG A 3 24.64 -1.87 -0.28
CA ARG A 3 24.69 -3.33 -0.26
C ARG A 3 23.34 -3.91 -0.70
N ASN A 4 23.37 -4.91 -1.57
CA ASN A 4 22.17 -5.65 -1.95
C ASN A 4 21.82 -6.56 -0.76
N VAL A 5 20.99 -6.05 0.16
CA VAL A 5 20.59 -6.79 1.35
C VAL A 5 19.36 -7.62 1.01
N GLU A 6 19.50 -8.93 1.08
CA GLU A 6 18.39 -9.86 0.92
C GLU A 6 17.47 -9.79 2.13
N VAL A 7 16.16 -9.80 1.89
CA VAL A 7 15.17 -9.81 2.96
C VAL A 7 15.05 -11.23 3.50
N PRO A 8 15.24 -11.46 4.81
CA PRO A 8 15.08 -12.79 5.40
C PRO A 8 13.69 -13.36 5.15
N THR A 9 13.59 -14.64 4.77
CA THR A 9 12.30 -15.32 4.53
C THR A 9 11.33 -15.22 5.70
N PRO A 10 11.74 -15.42 6.97
CA PRO A 10 10.83 -15.25 8.10
C PRO A 10 10.24 -13.85 8.17
N LEU A 11 11.06 -12.82 7.92
CA LEU A 11 10.62 -11.43 7.93
C LEU A 11 9.61 -11.15 6.79
N LYS A 12 9.81 -11.75 5.60
CA LYS A 12 8.83 -11.65 4.51
C LYS A 12 7.48 -12.22 4.92
N LEU A 13 7.47 -13.41 5.51
CA LEU A 13 6.25 -14.08 5.95
C LEU A 13 5.52 -13.27 7.03
N THR A 14 6.24 -12.82 8.06
CA THR A 14 5.67 -12.01 9.15
C THR A 14 5.08 -10.70 8.64
N LEU A 15 5.81 -9.97 7.77
CA LEU A 15 5.30 -8.72 7.23
C LEU A 15 4.07 -8.93 6.34
N THR A 16 4.08 -9.96 5.48
CA THR A 16 2.92 -10.29 4.64
C THR A 16 1.69 -10.59 5.50
N ASP A 17 1.79 -11.50 6.48
CA ASP A 17 0.66 -11.91 7.32
C ASP A 17 0.07 -10.72 8.10
N ARG A 18 0.93 -9.91 8.72
CA ARG A 18 0.51 -8.73 9.50
C ARG A 18 -0.11 -7.65 8.63
N ALA A 19 0.43 -7.41 7.43
CA ALA A 19 -0.11 -6.44 6.50
C ALA A 19 -1.46 -6.91 5.92
N GLU A 20 -1.60 -8.20 5.60
CA GLU A 20 -2.87 -8.79 5.17
C GLU A 20 -3.94 -8.72 6.27
N GLN A 21 -3.53 -8.93 7.52
CA GLN A 21 -4.39 -8.70 8.67
C GLN A 21 -4.85 -7.24 8.76
N LEU A 22 -3.92 -6.28 8.68
CA LEU A 22 -4.26 -4.85 8.69
C LEU A 22 -5.23 -4.50 7.55
N ILE A 23 -5.00 -5.02 6.34
CA ILE A 23 -5.90 -4.82 5.20
C ILE A 23 -7.30 -5.33 5.51
N ARG A 24 -7.42 -6.56 5.99
CA ARG A 24 -8.71 -7.19 6.28
C ARG A 24 -9.46 -6.46 7.39
N ASP A 25 -8.77 -6.07 8.45
CA ASP A 25 -9.39 -5.59 9.68
C ASP A 25 -9.66 -4.08 9.61
N LYS A 26 -8.78 -3.30 8.94
CA LYS A 26 -8.88 -1.83 8.86
C LYS A 26 -9.44 -1.33 7.53
N PHE A 27 -8.88 -1.76 6.40
CA PHE A 27 -9.14 -1.12 5.10
C PHE A 27 -10.34 -1.73 4.36
N LYS A 28 -10.44 -3.06 4.29
CA LYS A 28 -11.51 -3.76 3.56
C LYS A 28 -12.93 -3.41 4.03
N PRO A 29 -13.22 -3.24 5.34
CA PRO A 29 -14.58 -2.94 5.77
C PRO A 29 -15.12 -1.60 5.24
N TRP A 30 -14.24 -0.68 4.82
CA TRP A 30 -14.59 0.68 4.41
C TRP A 30 -14.73 0.80 2.88
N LEU A 31 -14.23 -0.18 2.12
CA LEU A 31 -14.24 -0.15 0.65
C LEU A 31 -15.64 0.00 0.05
N PRO A 32 -16.68 -0.76 0.50
CA PRO A 32 -18.01 -0.63 -0.09
C PRO A 32 -18.61 0.77 0.12
N MET A 33 -18.41 1.35 1.30
CA MET A 33 -18.90 2.70 1.63
C MET A 33 -18.21 3.76 0.78
N LYS A 34 -16.87 3.71 0.65
CA LYS A 34 -16.12 4.63 -0.21
C LYS A 34 -16.49 4.48 -1.69
N ALA A 35 -16.70 3.24 -2.15
CA ALA A 35 -17.08 2.96 -3.53
C ALA A 35 -18.42 3.58 -3.89
N GLU A 36 -19.41 3.54 -3.00
CA GLU A 36 -20.72 4.11 -3.26
C GLU A 36 -20.65 5.64 -3.41
N ALA A 37 -19.98 6.32 -2.48
CA ALA A 37 -19.79 7.78 -2.53
C ALA A 37 -19.04 8.22 -3.80
N ALA A 38 -18.01 7.48 -4.22
CA ALA A 38 -17.26 7.79 -5.44
C ALA A 38 -18.10 7.59 -6.71
N LYS A 39 -18.93 6.54 -6.78
CA LYS A 39 -19.82 6.29 -7.92
C LYS A 39 -20.84 7.40 -8.12
N GLU A 40 -21.43 7.91 -7.03
CA GLU A 40 -22.40 9.02 -7.07
C GLU A 40 -21.83 10.26 -7.79
N HIS A 41 -20.52 10.46 -7.68
CA HIS A 41 -19.80 11.57 -8.30
C HIS A 41 -19.02 11.19 -9.58
N GLY A 42 -19.12 9.94 -10.04
CA GLY A 42 -18.42 9.46 -11.23
C GLY A 42 -16.89 9.45 -11.10
N PHE A 43 -16.39 9.28 -9.87
CA PHE A 43 -14.96 9.15 -9.55
C PHE A 43 -14.51 7.69 -9.53
N ASN A 44 -13.22 7.48 -9.79
CA ASN A 44 -12.59 6.17 -9.61
C ASN A 44 -12.70 5.74 -8.15
N TYR A 45 -12.80 4.44 -7.91
CA TYR A 45 -12.91 3.91 -6.55
C TYR A 45 -12.17 2.60 -6.35
N VAL A 46 -11.65 2.39 -5.14
CA VAL A 46 -10.94 1.17 -4.79
C VAL A 46 -11.90 0.01 -4.62
N VAL A 47 -11.65 -1.08 -5.36
CA VAL A 47 -12.41 -2.34 -5.30
C VAL A 47 -11.71 -3.42 -4.51
N ASP A 48 -10.37 -3.35 -4.41
CA ASP A 48 -9.59 -4.28 -3.59
C ASP A 48 -8.26 -3.65 -3.18
N VAL A 49 -7.73 -4.17 -2.08
CA VAL A 49 -6.43 -3.80 -1.53
C VAL A 49 -5.66 -5.07 -1.23
N TYR A 50 -4.40 -5.11 -1.63
CA TYR A 50 -3.54 -6.27 -1.47
C TYR A 50 -2.08 -5.87 -1.25
N THR A 51 -1.20 -6.84 -0.97
CA THR A 51 0.24 -6.59 -0.85
C THR A 51 1.07 -7.40 -1.83
N THR A 52 2.27 -6.92 -2.15
CA THR A 52 3.21 -7.66 -3.00
C THR A 52 4.66 -7.33 -2.68
N TRP A 53 5.53 -8.33 -2.87
CA TRP A 53 6.98 -8.19 -2.78
C TRP A 53 7.61 -8.00 -4.16
N ARG A 54 8.59 -7.09 -4.27
CA ARG A 54 9.56 -7.06 -5.38
C ARG A 54 10.96 -6.77 -4.87
N GLY A 55 11.83 -7.78 -4.91
CA GLY A 55 13.19 -7.69 -4.37
C GLY A 55 13.14 -7.37 -2.87
N ARG A 56 13.72 -6.22 -2.49
CA ARG A 56 13.73 -5.71 -1.11
C ARG A 56 12.55 -4.80 -0.74
N TYR A 57 11.64 -4.57 -1.68
CA TYR A 57 10.49 -3.70 -1.50
C TYR A 57 9.22 -4.50 -1.25
N PHE A 58 8.43 -4.05 -0.29
CA PHE A 58 7.07 -4.51 -0.02
C PHE A 58 6.10 -3.38 -0.29
N TYR A 59 4.99 -3.68 -0.96
CA TYR A 59 4.02 -2.67 -1.39
C TYR A 59 2.63 -2.99 -0.90
N PHE A 60 1.91 -1.96 -0.44
CA PHE A 60 0.45 -1.96 -0.45
C PHE A 60 -0.01 -1.47 -1.82
N CYS A 61 -1.00 -2.17 -2.38
CA CYS A 61 -1.53 -1.91 -3.71
C CYS A 61 -3.05 -1.73 -3.61
N ALA A 62 -3.56 -0.78 -4.37
CA ALA A 62 -4.98 -0.51 -4.51
C ALA A 62 -5.40 -0.79 -5.95
N LYS A 63 -6.44 -1.59 -6.12
CA LYS A 63 -7.09 -1.82 -7.40
C LYS A 63 -8.28 -0.88 -7.51
N TYR A 64 -8.28 -0.05 -8.53
CA TYR A 64 -9.35 0.90 -8.81
C TYR A 64 -10.25 0.40 -9.93
N ARG A 65 -11.49 0.86 -9.89
CA ARG A 65 -12.44 0.79 -10.99
C ARG A 65 -12.90 2.19 -11.37
N ASN A 66 -13.01 2.42 -12.68
CA ASN A 66 -13.64 3.61 -13.23
C ASN A 66 -15.14 3.31 -13.46
N PRO A 67 -16.07 4.09 -12.88
CA PRO A 67 -17.51 3.84 -13.01
C PRO A 67 -18.09 4.24 -14.38
N ARG A 68 -17.33 4.95 -15.23
CA ARG A 68 -17.86 5.48 -16.49
C ARG A 68 -17.97 4.39 -17.55
N GLU A 69 -19.11 4.32 -18.22
CA GLU A 69 -19.39 3.31 -19.26
C GLU A 69 -18.39 3.32 -20.44
N ASN A 70 -17.82 4.49 -20.76
CA ASN A 70 -16.87 4.67 -21.85
C ASN A 70 -15.45 4.97 -21.34
N ALA A 71 -15.07 4.45 -20.18
CA ALA A 71 -13.71 4.59 -19.68
C ALA A 71 -12.70 3.90 -20.61
N GLU A 72 -11.60 4.57 -20.94
CA GLU A 72 -10.50 3.97 -21.71
C GLU A 72 -9.89 2.76 -20.98
N GLU A 73 -9.85 2.82 -19.64
CA GLU A 73 -9.41 1.73 -18.77
C GLU A 73 -10.44 1.54 -17.64
N GLU A 74 -11.10 0.39 -17.62
CA GLU A 74 -12.13 0.07 -16.62
C GLU A 74 -11.50 -0.19 -15.24
N ASN A 75 -10.33 -0.82 -15.19
CA ASN A 75 -9.65 -1.18 -13.94
C ASN A 75 -8.15 -0.90 -14.06
N PHE A 76 -7.57 -0.29 -13.03
CA PHE A 76 -6.14 -0.03 -12.96
C PHE A 76 -5.62 -0.26 -11.53
N GLU A 77 -4.30 -0.37 -11.37
CA GLU A 77 -3.68 -0.65 -10.07
C GLU A 77 -2.61 0.37 -9.73
N VAL A 78 -2.58 0.79 -8.46
CA VAL A 78 -1.60 1.75 -7.94
C VAL A 78 -0.92 1.15 -6.72
N ARG A 79 0.42 1.19 -6.70
CA ARG A 79 1.19 0.95 -5.47
C ARG A 79 1.15 2.22 -4.65
N THR A 80 0.48 2.21 -3.51
CA THR A 80 0.24 3.42 -2.70
C THR A 80 1.33 3.62 -1.66
N THR A 81 1.78 2.54 -1.03
CA THR A 81 2.74 2.57 0.08
C THR A 81 3.85 1.57 -0.17
N ARG A 82 5.09 1.95 0.18
CA ARG A 82 6.30 1.16 -0.01
C ARG A 82 7.10 1.07 1.28
N LEU A 83 7.42 -0.15 1.68
CA LEU A 83 8.43 -0.45 2.68
C LEU A 83 9.68 -0.95 1.94
N GLU A 84 10.79 -0.25 2.05
CA GLU A 84 12.09 -0.70 1.55
C GLU A 84 12.90 -1.31 2.67
N TYR A 85 13.23 -2.60 2.60
CA TYR A 85 14.12 -3.23 3.55
C TYR A 85 15.55 -2.70 3.40
N VAL A 86 16.11 -2.15 4.48
CA VAL A 86 17.47 -1.56 4.50
C VAL A 86 18.48 -2.38 5.30
N GLY A 87 18.07 -3.57 5.78
CA GLY A 87 18.88 -4.45 6.63
C GLY A 87 18.57 -4.28 8.12
N GLY A 88 19.07 -5.22 8.94
CA GLY A 88 18.94 -5.13 10.40
C GLY A 88 17.49 -5.13 10.92
N GLN A 89 16.56 -5.74 10.18
CA GLN A 89 15.12 -5.70 10.49
C GLN A 89 14.55 -4.27 10.50
N ARG A 90 15.00 -3.44 9.55
CA ARG A 90 14.56 -2.06 9.40
C ARG A 90 14.08 -1.76 7.99
N PHE A 91 13.19 -0.77 7.90
CA PHE A 91 12.55 -0.36 6.66
C PHE A 91 12.52 1.17 6.51
N ASN A 92 12.63 1.65 5.28
CA ASN A 92 12.20 3.00 4.94
C ASN A 92 10.73 2.93 4.49
N LEU A 93 9.91 3.87 4.95
CA LEU A 93 8.49 3.96 4.61
C LEU A 93 8.25 5.16 3.69
N ALA A 94 7.58 4.91 2.57
CA ALA A 94 7.29 5.89 1.54
C ALA A 94 5.87 5.74 1.00
N TYR A 95 5.33 6.83 0.46
CA TYR A 95 4.05 6.81 -0.28
C TYR A 95 4.25 7.26 -1.72
N MET A 96 3.35 6.83 -2.60
CA MET A 96 3.32 7.24 -4.00
C MET A 96 2.54 8.54 -4.14
N ARG A 97 3.18 9.59 -4.65
CA ARG A 97 2.48 10.82 -5.03
C ARG A 97 1.71 10.62 -6.34
N HIS A 98 0.64 11.38 -6.54
CA HIS A 98 -0.11 11.44 -7.80
C HIS A 98 0.77 11.80 -9.02
N THR A 99 1.98 12.35 -8.79
CA THR A 99 2.99 12.61 -9.83
C THR A 99 3.79 11.37 -10.26
N GLY A 100 3.49 10.19 -9.73
CA GLY A 100 4.22 8.95 -9.98
C GLY A 100 5.60 8.87 -9.31
N LYS A 101 5.85 9.72 -8.30
CA LYS A 101 7.12 9.76 -7.55
C LYS A 101 6.92 9.24 -6.14
N TRP A 102 7.84 8.38 -5.70
CA TRP A 102 7.92 7.95 -4.30
C TRP A 102 8.43 9.10 -3.42
N CYS A 103 7.78 9.31 -2.29
CA CYS A 103 8.19 10.26 -1.27
C CYS A 103 8.51 9.46 0.00
N ASP A 104 9.80 9.36 0.34
CA ASP A 104 10.23 8.72 1.58
C ASP A 104 9.86 9.64 2.75
N VAL A 105 9.16 9.09 3.75
CA VAL A 105 8.64 9.83 4.91
C VAL A 105 9.39 9.46 6.18
N TYR A 106 9.58 8.16 6.39
CA TYR A 106 10.34 7.64 7.53
C TYR A 106 11.48 6.75 7.05
N SER A 107 12.54 6.71 7.86
CA SER A 107 13.74 5.92 7.56
C SER A 107 14.08 5.03 8.73
N ALA A 108 14.56 3.82 8.43
CA ALA A 108 15.04 2.83 9.40
C ALA A 108 14.07 2.52 10.55
N LEU A 109 12.77 2.41 10.25
CA LEU A 109 11.73 1.96 11.18
C LEU A 109 11.75 0.44 11.37
N SER A 110 11.33 -0.04 12.54
CA SER A 110 10.97 -1.44 12.76
C SER A 110 9.74 -1.83 11.94
N LEU A 111 9.43 -3.13 11.90
CA LEU A 111 8.22 -3.62 11.24
C LEU A 111 6.96 -3.09 11.93
N GLU A 112 6.97 -3.09 13.26
CA GLU A 112 5.88 -2.63 14.11
C GLU A 112 5.61 -1.13 13.89
N GLU A 113 6.66 -0.30 13.91
CA GLU A 113 6.56 1.13 13.66
C GLU A 113 6.04 1.43 12.24
N CYS A 114 6.42 0.62 11.25
CA CYS A 114 5.86 0.76 9.89
C CYS A 114 4.36 0.47 9.86
N LEU A 115 3.90 -0.61 10.49
CA LEU A 115 2.49 -0.99 10.47
C LEU A 115 1.63 0.00 11.25
N GLU A 116 2.10 0.47 12.40
CA GLU A 116 1.45 1.53 13.19
C GLU A 116 1.32 2.81 12.37
N ALA A 117 2.40 3.26 11.72
CA ALA A 117 2.35 4.43 10.86
C ALA A 117 1.34 4.28 9.70
N ILE A 118 1.23 3.09 9.12
CA ILE A 118 0.27 2.83 8.03
C ILE A 118 -1.17 2.78 8.56
N GLU A 119 -1.38 2.24 9.75
CA GLU A 119 -2.69 2.15 10.36
C GLU A 119 -3.24 3.54 10.76
N GLU A 120 -2.38 4.43 11.26
CA GLU A 120 -2.78 5.70 11.87
C GLU A 120 -2.72 6.91 10.92
N ASN A 121 -1.93 6.85 9.84
CA ASN A 121 -1.71 7.99 8.96
C ASN A 121 -2.30 7.75 7.56
N GLU A 122 -3.34 8.52 7.22
CA GLU A 122 -4.05 8.45 5.94
C GLU A 122 -3.14 8.62 4.72
N LEU A 123 -1.97 9.25 4.88
CA LEU A 123 -0.96 9.37 3.82
C LEU A 123 -0.53 8.03 3.22
N PHE A 124 -0.60 6.95 4.02
CA PHE A 124 -0.20 5.61 3.60
C PHE A 124 -1.39 4.69 3.29
N TRP A 125 -2.62 5.20 3.39
CA TRP A 125 -3.80 4.36 3.21
C TRP A 125 -3.97 3.97 1.74
N PRO A 126 -4.21 2.69 1.44
CA PRO A 126 -4.39 2.21 0.07
C PRO A 126 -5.83 2.40 -0.43
N VAL A 127 -6.52 3.44 0.03
CA VAL A 127 -7.98 3.65 -0.20
C VAL A 127 -8.33 5.10 -0.54
N ASP A 128 -7.37 5.86 -1.05
CA ASP A 128 -7.57 7.27 -1.43
C ASP A 128 -8.42 7.41 -2.70
#